data_AF-A0A1L9NJN7-F1
#
_entry.id   AF-A0A1L9NJN7-F1
#
_cell.length_a   1.000
_cell.length_b   1.000
_cell.length_c   1.000
_cell.angle_alpha   90.00
_cell.angle_beta   90.00
_cell.angle_gamma   90.00
#
_symmetry.space_group_name_H-M   'P 1'
#
loop_
_entity.id
_entity.type
_entity.pdbx_description
1 polymer ?
#
loop_
_entity_poly.entity_id
_entity_poly.type
_entity_poly.pdbx_seq_one_letter_code
_entity_poly.pdbx_strand_id
1 'polypeptide(L)'
;MFDSFSELYADQLKLITDALDQAGINNVLWGHVIERFLEKSVSSGIECIIHDGMAEKACQTLLAAGLEPCKYGEDCPATRHWQDRPDAVAHVHFEATTLGCNIPVMFWEKSSLFWAFPDLPSSPPSSDDPYYMPIRIPWTYYDSRSQRPPIDLTPARMIIPVKIVEALIWLMCRTGILMRDWKGGGSIGGRRSWNTGCRKLQVLLSMGFSAGTNCDPSFCLFGTTSVVVKVNRPPRSIVHTIWGSKRSFVRKMLFQAHRNQREEQLRKLNIKSGRSIRSS
;
A
#
# COMPACT_ATOMS: atom_id res chain seq x y z
N MET A 1 -8.31 19.19 -16.50
CA MET A 1 -7.86 20.19 -15.52
C MET A 1 -7.51 19.42 -14.27
N PHE A 2 -6.22 19.33 -13.95
CA PHE A 2 -5.82 18.78 -12.66
C PHE A 2 -6.08 19.86 -11.64
N ASP A 3 -6.85 19.55 -10.60
CA ASP A 3 -7.17 20.52 -9.57
C ASP A 3 -5.87 20.87 -8.82
N SER A 4 -5.66 22.16 -8.57
CA SER A 4 -4.63 22.73 -7.69
C SER A 4 -4.46 21.95 -6.38
N PHE A 5 -5.53 21.27 -5.95
CA PHE A 5 -5.57 20.32 -4.86
C PHE A 5 -4.50 19.21 -4.91
N SER A 6 -4.15 18.68 -6.09
CA SER A 6 -3.19 17.56 -6.18
C SER A 6 -1.74 17.99 -6.05
N GLU A 7 -1.40 19.17 -6.59
CA GLU A 7 -0.06 19.76 -6.45
C GLU A 7 0.16 20.16 -4.98
N LEU A 8 -0.79 20.88 -4.39
CA LEU A 8 -0.72 21.25 -2.97
C LEU A 8 -0.62 20.03 -2.03
N TYR A 9 -1.36 18.95 -2.33
CA TYR A 9 -1.28 17.72 -1.55
C TYR A 9 0.08 17.01 -1.68
N ALA A 10 0.68 17.03 -2.87
CA ALA A 10 2.03 16.51 -3.09
C ALA A 10 3.08 17.33 -2.33
N ASP A 11 2.96 18.66 -2.33
CA ASP A 11 3.85 19.55 -1.58
C ASP A 11 3.73 19.34 -0.06
N GLN A 12 2.51 19.13 0.44
CA GLN A 12 2.26 18.79 1.84
C GLN A 12 2.89 17.46 2.23
N LEU A 13 2.71 16.42 1.40
CA LEU A 13 3.33 15.12 1.65
C LEU A 13 4.84 15.25 1.69
N LYS A 14 5.42 16.01 0.75
CA LYS A 14 6.86 16.25 0.71
C LYS A 14 7.34 16.96 1.97
N LEU A 15 6.68 18.04 2.40
CA LEU A 15 6.97 18.75 3.64
C LEU A 15 7.00 17.78 4.84
N ILE A 16 5.95 16.96 4.99
CA ILE A 16 5.84 15.99 6.08
C ILE A 16 6.97 14.97 6.02
N THR A 17 7.23 14.40 4.85
CA THR A 17 8.23 13.33 4.71
C THR A 17 9.65 13.87 4.86
N ASP A 18 9.93 15.07 4.38
CA ASP A 18 11.21 15.78 4.55
C ASP A 18 11.46 16.05 6.04
N ALA A 19 10.46 16.57 6.77
CA ALA A 19 10.59 16.85 8.19
C ALA A 19 10.87 15.58 9.02
N LEU A 20 10.17 14.48 8.72
CA LEU A 20 10.39 13.19 9.39
C LEU A 20 11.77 12.61 9.06
N ASP A 21 12.20 12.68 7.81
CA ASP A 21 13.51 12.17 7.37
C ASP A 21 14.66 12.94 8.02
N GLN A 22 14.58 14.28 8.06
CA GLN A 22 15.56 15.14 8.74
C GLN A 22 15.65 14.85 10.24
N ALA A 23 14.54 14.45 10.88
CA ALA A 23 14.52 14.04 12.28
C ALA A 23 15.02 12.60 12.52
N GLY A 24 15.42 11.88 11.46
CA GLY A 24 15.83 10.48 11.51
C GLY A 24 14.67 9.53 11.85
N ILE A 25 13.45 9.88 11.45
CA ILE A 25 12.23 9.08 11.71
C ILE A 25 11.87 8.32 10.44
N ASN A 26 12.22 7.03 10.42
CA ASN A 26 11.85 6.15 9.31
C ASN A 26 10.33 6.08 9.23
N ASN A 27 9.80 6.41 8.07
CA ASN A 27 8.37 6.42 7.81
C ASN A 27 8.06 5.78 6.46
N VAL A 28 6.87 5.19 6.38
CA VAL A 28 6.32 4.62 5.16
C VAL A 28 4.87 5.06 5.05
N LEU A 29 4.50 5.63 3.91
CA LEU A 29 3.14 6.06 3.62
C LEU A 29 2.17 4.85 3.57
N TRP A 30 0.93 5.04 4.02
CA TRP A 30 -0.09 4.01 4.15
C TRP A 30 -1.52 4.49 3.87
N GLY A 31 -2.45 3.55 3.72
CA GLY A 31 -3.88 3.83 3.79
C GLY A 31 -4.37 4.75 2.67
N HIS A 32 -5.11 5.80 3.04
CA HIS A 32 -5.79 6.67 2.08
C HIS A 32 -4.84 7.43 1.15
N VAL A 33 -3.58 7.66 1.55
CA VAL A 33 -2.59 8.29 0.66
C VAL A 33 -2.22 7.38 -0.51
N ILE A 34 -2.09 6.08 -0.25
CA ILE A 34 -1.82 5.09 -1.31
C ILE A 34 -3.06 4.94 -2.19
N GLU A 35 -4.25 4.89 -1.57
CA GLU A 35 -5.52 4.90 -2.30
C GLU A 35 -5.59 6.08 -3.27
N ARG A 36 -5.22 7.28 -2.83
CA ARG A 36 -5.22 8.48 -3.68
C ARG A 36 -4.22 8.43 -4.85
N PHE A 37 -3.10 7.75 -4.67
CA PHE A 37 -2.14 7.54 -5.75
C PHE A 37 -2.58 6.46 -6.74
N LEU A 38 -3.45 5.54 -6.32
CA LEU A 38 -3.90 4.42 -7.14
C LEU A 38 -5.33 4.55 -7.66
N GLU A 39 -6.11 5.46 -7.09
CA GLU A 39 -7.45 5.84 -7.49
C GLU A 39 -7.55 7.36 -7.28
N LYS A 40 -8.08 8.12 -8.24
CA LYS A 40 -8.31 9.58 -8.10
C LYS A 40 -9.41 9.88 -7.06
N SER A 41 -9.29 9.38 -5.84
CA SER A 41 -10.20 9.57 -4.72
C SER A 41 -9.71 10.70 -3.83
N VAL A 42 -10.66 11.31 -3.10
CA VAL A 42 -10.33 12.29 -2.07
C VAL A 42 -9.83 11.54 -0.85
N SER A 43 -8.56 11.77 -0.48
CA SER A 43 -8.02 11.24 0.77
C SER A 43 -8.60 12.02 1.95
N SER A 44 -9.02 11.32 3.00
CA SER A 44 -9.49 11.92 4.25
C SER A 44 -8.35 12.28 5.22
N GLY A 45 -7.09 11.94 4.89
CA GLY A 45 -5.94 12.19 5.73
C GLY A 45 -4.62 11.72 5.11
N ILE A 46 -3.53 11.92 5.83
CA ILE A 46 -2.21 11.38 5.49
C ILE A 46 -1.89 10.34 6.58
N GLU A 47 -1.65 9.09 6.18
CA GLU A 47 -1.34 8.02 7.13
C GLU A 47 0.11 7.57 6.93
N CYS A 48 0.86 7.54 8.02
CA CYS A 48 2.27 7.14 8.05
C CYS A 48 2.46 6.00 9.04
N ILE A 49 3.27 5.02 8.65
CA ILE A 49 3.74 3.94 9.51
C ILE A 49 5.16 4.25 9.91
N ILE A 50 5.41 4.21 11.20
CA ILE A 50 6.68 4.57 11.84
C ILE A 50 7.13 3.44 12.77
N HIS A 51 8.39 3.47 13.20
CA HIS A 51 8.86 2.55 14.23
C HIS A 51 8.08 2.73 15.54
N ASP A 52 7.92 1.62 16.26
CA ASP A 52 7.29 1.59 17.57
C ASP A 52 7.97 2.58 18.53
N GLY A 53 7.18 3.28 19.34
CA GLY A 53 7.69 4.30 20.26
C GLY A 53 8.17 5.62 19.63
N MET A 54 8.12 5.78 18.30
CA MET A 54 8.52 7.04 17.64
C MET A 54 7.38 8.04 17.43
N ALA A 55 6.15 7.70 17.82
CA ALA A 55 4.96 8.52 17.54
C ALA A 55 5.02 9.91 18.16
N GLU A 56 5.43 10.00 19.43
CA GLU A 56 5.56 11.29 20.12
C GLU A 56 6.61 12.18 19.44
N LYS A 57 7.80 11.62 19.15
CA LYS A 57 8.86 12.33 18.43
C LYS A 57 8.38 12.81 17.06
N ALA A 58 7.64 11.97 16.33
CA ALA A 58 7.09 12.33 15.03
C ALA A 58 6.09 13.50 15.11
N CYS A 59 5.18 13.48 16.10
CA CYS A 59 4.29 14.59 16.37
C CYS A 59 5.07 15.88 16.69
N GLN A 60 6.03 15.82 17.62
CA GLN A 60 6.85 16.98 17.98
C GLN A 60 7.62 17.55 16.77
N THR A 61 8.18 16.69 15.92
CA THR A 61 8.84 17.08 14.67
C THR A 61 7.89 17.83 13.74
N LEU A 62 6.66 17.31 13.54
CA LEU A 62 5.72 17.97 12.64
C LEU A 62 5.15 19.27 13.22
N LEU A 63 4.95 19.35 14.54
CA LEU A 63 4.59 20.60 15.20
C LEU A 63 5.69 21.67 15.02
N ALA A 64 6.96 21.27 15.17
CA ALA A 64 8.10 22.16 14.91
C ALA A 64 8.21 22.57 13.43
N ALA A 65 7.72 21.74 12.50
CA ALA A 65 7.60 22.05 11.08
C ALA A 65 6.38 22.95 10.74
N GLY A 66 5.61 23.39 11.73
CA GLY A 66 4.50 24.31 11.57
C GLY A 66 3.13 23.65 11.40
N LEU A 67 3.00 22.34 11.65
CA LEU A 67 1.69 21.70 11.77
C LEU A 67 1.04 22.07 13.11
N GLU A 68 -0.28 21.94 13.18
CA GLU A 68 -1.05 22.26 14.37
C GLU A 68 -1.30 21.03 15.25
N PRO A 69 -1.35 21.20 16.58
CA PRO A 69 -1.84 20.16 17.46
C PRO A 69 -3.33 19.89 17.20
N CYS A 70 -3.80 18.70 17.51
CA CYS A 70 -5.22 18.39 17.42
C CYS A 70 -6.04 19.23 18.40
N LYS A 71 -6.93 20.07 17.87
CA LYS A 71 -7.88 20.90 18.64
C LYS A 71 -9.02 20.08 19.25
N TYR A 72 -9.24 18.85 18.77
CA TYR A 72 -10.36 18.00 19.17
C TYR A 72 -9.99 16.91 20.18
N GLY A 73 -8.70 16.73 20.50
CA GLY A 73 -8.25 15.69 21.44
C GLY A 73 -8.78 14.31 21.06
N GLU A 74 -9.42 13.63 22.02
CA GLU A 74 -10.00 12.29 21.85
C GLU A 74 -11.24 12.27 20.94
N ASP A 75 -11.97 13.39 20.83
CA ASP A 75 -13.17 13.51 19.99
C ASP A 75 -12.85 13.65 18.49
N CYS A 76 -11.56 13.76 18.15
CA CYS A 76 -11.11 13.91 16.77
C CYS A 76 -11.62 12.77 15.89
N PRO A 77 -12.22 13.06 14.72
CA PRO A 77 -12.64 12.01 13.79
C PRO A 77 -11.51 11.07 13.35
N ALA A 78 -10.25 11.52 13.44
CA ALA A 78 -9.06 10.72 13.14
C ALA A 78 -8.75 9.67 14.22
N THR A 79 -9.15 9.90 15.48
CA THR A 79 -9.00 8.97 16.61
C THR A 79 -10.24 8.16 16.89
N ARG A 80 -11.38 8.50 16.29
CA ARG A 80 -12.62 7.74 16.50
C ARG A 80 -12.40 6.27 16.10
N HIS A 81 -12.57 5.40 17.09
CA HIS A 81 -12.62 3.95 16.93
C HIS A 81 -13.70 3.57 15.90
N TRP A 82 -13.33 3.45 14.64
CA TRP A 82 -14.12 2.68 13.70
C TRP A 82 -13.93 1.23 14.11
N GLN A 83 -15.01 0.50 14.40
CA GLN A 83 -14.99 -0.85 15.00
C GLN A 83 -14.05 -1.86 14.29
N ASP A 84 -13.68 -1.57 13.05
CA ASP A 84 -12.86 -2.42 12.18
C ASP A 84 -11.44 -1.88 11.89
N ARG A 85 -11.04 -0.76 12.50
CA ARG A 85 -9.70 -0.19 12.33
C ARG A 85 -8.96 -0.16 13.66
N PRO A 86 -7.65 -0.49 13.67
CA PRO A 86 -6.83 -0.16 14.83
C PRO A 86 -6.85 1.35 15.06
N ASP A 87 -6.33 1.80 16.20
CA ASP A 87 -6.25 3.24 16.48
C ASP A 87 -4.91 3.79 16.05
N ALA A 88 -4.94 4.99 15.47
CA ALA A 88 -3.71 5.74 15.26
C ALA A 88 -3.11 6.06 16.63
N VAL A 89 -1.82 5.78 16.80
CA VAL A 89 -1.12 5.97 18.07
C VAL A 89 -0.92 7.44 18.39
N ALA A 90 -0.77 8.26 17.35
CA ALA A 90 -0.77 9.71 17.48
C ALA A 90 -1.22 10.36 16.17
N HIS A 91 -1.58 11.64 16.22
CA HIS A 91 -1.86 12.41 15.02
C HIS A 91 -1.61 13.90 15.25
N VAL A 92 -1.36 14.63 14.17
CA VAL A 92 -1.33 16.10 14.11
C VAL A 92 -2.22 16.57 12.98
N HIS A 93 -2.45 17.88 12.89
CA HIS A 93 -3.35 18.45 11.90
C HIS A 93 -2.62 19.44 11.00
N PHE A 94 -2.93 19.39 9.72
CA PHE A 94 -2.51 20.38 8.76
C PHE A 94 -3.71 21.27 8.41
N GLU A 95 -3.63 22.55 8.75
CA GLU A 95 -4.62 23.54 8.32
C GLU A 95 -4.31 23.94 6.87
N ALA A 96 -4.94 23.24 5.94
CA ALA A 96 -4.92 23.64 4.54
C ALA A 96 -5.86 24.84 4.36
N THR A 97 -5.40 26.04 4.71
CA THR A 97 -6.17 27.30 4.58
C THR A 97 -6.73 27.49 3.17
N THR A 98 -5.99 27.05 2.15
CA THR A 98 -6.42 27.08 0.73
C THR A 98 -7.47 26.04 0.38
N LEU A 99 -7.63 24.98 1.17
CA LEU A 99 -8.60 23.90 0.95
C LEU A 99 -9.79 23.96 1.91
N GLY A 100 -9.72 24.81 2.93
CA GLY A 100 -10.75 24.93 3.97
C GLY A 100 -10.98 23.61 4.72
N CYS A 101 -10.06 22.66 4.65
CA CYS A 101 -10.19 21.35 5.27
C CYS A 101 -9.02 21.10 6.23
N ASN A 102 -9.39 20.57 7.40
CA ASN A 102 -8.43 20.15 8.39
C ASN A 102 -8.01 18.70 8.07
N ILE A 103 -6.78 18.53 7.58
CA ILE A 103 -6.27 17.22 7.13
C ILE A 103 -5.45 16.60 8.26
N PRO A 104 -5.88 15.47 8.85
CA PRO A 104 -5.10 14.79 9.87
C PRO A 104 -3.90 14.06 9.25
N VAL A 105 -2.75 14.15 9.91
CA VAL A 105 -1.58 13.29 9.68
C VAL A 105 -1.55 12.26 10.82
N MET A 106 -1.89 11.02 10.50
CA MET A 106 -2.05 9.93 11.46
C MET A 106 -0.81 9.02 11.45
N PHE A 107 -0.37 8.66 12.65
CA PHE A 107 0.77 7.76 12.86
C PHE A 107 0.33 6.40 13.38
N TRP A 108 0.92 5.38 12.79
CA TRP A 108 0.70 3.99 13.15
C TRP A 108 2.03 3.34 13.51
N GLU A 109 2.04 2.54 14.56
CA GLU A 109 3.21 1.73 14.89
C GLU A 109 3.35 0.55 13.93
N LYS A 110 4.60 0.27 13.55
CA LYS A 110 4.94 -0.83 12.65
C LYS A 110 4.43 -2.16 13.20
N SER A 111 4.60 -2.46 14.49
CA SER A 111 4.12 -3.74 15.05
C SER A 111 2.59 -3.87 15.08
N SER A 112 1.85 -2.77 15.00
CA SER A 112 0.39 -2.80 14.92
C SER A 112 -0.08 -3.24 13.54
N LEU A 113 0.54 -2.71 12.47
CA LEU A 113 0.10 -2.95 11.09
C LEU A 113 0.95 -4.00 10.33
N PHE A 114 2.27 -3.99 10.49
CA PHE A 114 3.22 -4.82 9.76
C PHE A 114 4.20 -5.59 10.65
N TRP A 115 3.68 -6.25 11.67
CA TRP A 115 4.47 -7.10 12.56
C TRP A 115 5.32 -8.16 11.84
N ALA A 116 4.92 -8.58 10.63
CA ALA A 116 5.62 -9.59 9.84
C ALA A 116 6.60 -9.02 8.79
N PHE A 117 6.68 -7.71 8.65
CA PHE A 117 7.52 -7.05 7.65
C PHE A 117 8.92 -6.77 8.21
N PRO A 118 9.93 -6.65 7.33
CA PRO A 118 11.23 -6.15 7.75
C PRO A 118 11.11 -4.74 8.32
N ASP A 119 12.14 -4.31 9.03
CA ASP A 119 12.21 -2.96 9.57
C ASP A 119 12.07 -1.87 8.51
N LEU A 120 11.55 -0.71 8.94
CA LEU A 120 11.35 0.41 8.04
C LEU A 120 12.72 0.91 7.59
N PRO A 121 12.92 1.15 6.28
CA PRO A 121 14.22 1.51 5.75
C PRO A 121 14.63 2.91 6.24
N SER A 122 15.88 3.04 6.69
CA SER A 122 16.46 4.31 7.13
C SER A 122 16.99 5.17 6.00
N SER A 123 17.20 4.59 4.83
CA SER A 123 17.61 5.27 3.60
C SER A 123 16.54 5.06 2.52
N PRO A 124 16.57 5.84 1.43
CA PRO A 124 15.76 5.53 0.25
C PRO A 124 15.93 4.06 -0.16
N PRO A 125 14.83 3.30 -0.33
CA PRO A 125 14.92 1.89 -0.67
C PRO A 125 15.50 1.70 -2.07
N SER A 126 16.26 0.63 -2.25
CA SER A 126 16.78 0.23 -3.56
C SER A 126 15.63 -0.07 -4.53
N SER A 127 15.85 0.06 -5.83
CA SER A 127 14.88 -0.36 -6.85
C SER A 127 14.56 -1.86 -6.79
N ASP A 128 15.46 -2.66 -6.20
CA ASP A 128 15.30 -4.11 -6.05
C ASP A 128 14.79 -4.52 -4.64
N ASP A 129 14.39 -3.57 -3.80
CA ASP A 129 13.85 -3.86 -2.47
C ASP A 129 12.50 -4.61 -2.59
N PRO A 130 12.34 -5.78 -1.93
CA PRO A 130 11.15 -6.62 -2.10
C PRO A 130 9.94 -6.17 -1.26
N TYR A 131 10.07 -5.12 -0.44
CA TYR A 131 9.00 -4.64 0.45
C TYR A 131 8.68 -3.17 0.24
N TYR A 132 9.67 -2.34 0.00
CA TYR A 132 9.52 -0.90 -0.04
C TYR A 132 9.95 -0.35 -1.40
N MET A 133 9.39 0.79 -1.79
CA MET A 133 9.80 1.50 -3.00
C MET A 133 9.72 3.01 -2.80
N PRO A 134 10.58 3.79 -3.48
CA PRO A 134 10.44 5.24 -3.50
C PRO A 134 9.16 5.63 -4.23
N ILE A 135 8.53 6.72 -3.80
CA ILE A 135 7.31 7.20 -4.44
C ILE A 135 7.67 8.17 -5.56
N ARG A 136 7.60 7.68 -6.79
CA ARG A 136 7.71 8.48 -8.01
C ARG A 136 6.44 8.28 -8.82
N ILE A 137 5.65 9.34 -8.97
CA ILE A 137 4.34 9.27 -9.63
C ILE A 137 4.49 9.86 -11.02
N PRO A 138 4.45 9.05 -12.09
CA PRO A 138 4.45 9.57 -13.44
C PRO A 138 3.21 10.43 -13.68
N TRP A 139 3.37 11.63 -14.25
CA TRP A 139 2.23 12.47 -14.60
C TRP A 139 1.26 11.80 -15.58
N THR A 140 1.76 10.84 -16.37
CA THR A 140 0.94 10.03 -17.29
C THR A 140 -0.17 9.24 -16.59
N TYR A 141 -0.04 9.01 -15.27
CA TYR A 141 -1.11 8.42 -14.46
C TYR A 141 -2.34 9.34 -14.35
N TYR A 142 -2.09 10.64 -14.31
CA TYR A 142 -3.07 11.69 -14.08
C TYR A 142 -3.59 12.31 -15.39
N ASP A 143 -2.66 12.56 -16.29
CA ASP A 143 -2.87 13.07 -17.64
C ASP A 143 -1.92 12.30 -18.58
N SER A 144 -2.48 11.39 -19.36
CA SER A 144 -1.74 10.52 -20.27
C SER A 144 -0.94 11.26 -21.35
N ARG A 145 -1.24 12.55 -21.56
CA ARG A 145 -0.54 13.42 -22.52
C ARG A 145 0.51 14.31 -21.85
N SER A 146 0.57 14.33 -20.53
CA SER A 146 1.51 15.18 -19.81
C SER A 146 2.94 14.74 -20.07
N GLN A 147 3.77 15.69 -20.48
CA GLN A 147 5.23 15.54 -20.61
C GLN A 147 5.98 16.03 -19.37
N ARG A 148 5.25 16.36 -18.28
CA ARG A 148 5.88 16.84 -17.06
C ARG A 148 6.74 15.73 -16.42
N PRO A 149 7.88 16.10 -15.80
CA PRO A 149 8.73 15.13 -15.11
C PRO A 149 7.97 14.53 -13.91
N PRO A 150 8.07 13.21 -13.65
CA PRO A 150 7.36 12.55 -12.56
C PRO A 150 7.45 13.32 -11.23
N ILE A 151 6.36 13.32 -10.46
CA ILE A 151 6.35 13.89 -9.12
C ILE A 151 7.24 13.01 -8.25
N ASP A 152 8.39 13.54 -7.84
CA ASP A 152 9.31 12.88 -6.93
C ASP A 152 8.99 13.30 -5.50
N LEU A 153 8.50 12.35 -4.71
CA LEU A 153 8.17 12.56 -3.31
C LEU A 153 9.29 12.07 -2.39
N THR A 154 10.49 11.76 -2.90
CA THR A 154 11.65 11.43 -2.07
C THR A 154 11.85 12.51 -0.99
N PRO A 155 12.00 12.15 0.31
CA PRO A 155 12.34 10.83 0.85
C PRO A 155 11.17 9.89 1.13
N ALA A 156 9.93 10.24 0.75
CA ALA A 156 8.75 9.41 0.98
C ALA A 156 8.88 8.00 0.39
N ARG A 157 8.40 7.03 1.17
CA ARG A 157 8.50 5.60 0.88
C ARG A 157 7.12 5.00 0.96
N MET A 158 6.83 4.02 0.12
CA MET A 158 5.62 3.22 0.25
C MET A 158 5.94 1.74 0.19
N ILE A 159 5.04 0.92 0.71
CA ILE A 159 5.11 -0.52 0.53
C ILE A 159 4.77 -0.84 -0.92
N ILE A 160 5.47 -1.81 -1.51
CA ILE A 160 5.15 -2.26 -2.86
C ILE A 160 3.71 -2.82 -2.90
N PRO A 161 2.92 -2.55 -3.95
CA PRO A 161 1.50 -2.91 -3.99
C PRO A 161 1.20 -4.38 -3.66
N VAL A 162 2.03 -5.32 -4.13
CA VAL A 162 1.86 -6.76 -3.83
C VAL A 162 1.96 -7.03 -2.34
N LYS A 163 2.90 -6.37 -1.65
CA LYS A 163 3.11 -6.51 -0.22
C LYS A 163 2.02 -5.84 0.60
N ILE A 164 1.40 -4.76 0.11
CA ILE A 164 0.20 -4.21 0.77
C ILE A 164 -0.91 -5.27 0.83
N VAL A 165 -1.14 -6.01 -0.26
CA VAL A 165 -2.15 -7.09 -0.28
C VAL A 165 -1.79 -8.18 0.73
N GLU A 166 -0.53 -8.60 0.79
CA GLU A 166 -0.05 -9.55 1.80
C GLU A 166 -0.31 -9.01 3.22
N ALA A 167 0.14 -7.79 3.54
CA ALA A 167 -0.06 -7.16 4.84
C ALA A 167 -1.54 -7.13 5.26
N LEU A 168 -2.44 -6.76 4.34
CA LEU A 168 -3.88 -6.74 4.59
C LEU A 168 -4.43 -8.13 4.91
N ILE A 169 -3.99 -9.18 4.20
CA ILE A 169 -4.37 -10.56 4.49
C ILE A 169 -3.91 -10.96 5.90
N TRP A 170 -2.69 -10.60 6.27
CA TRP A 170 -2.14 -10.92 7.59
C TRP A 170 -2.89 -10.18 8.71
N LEU A 171 -3.21 -8.90 8.51
CA LEU A 171 -4.02 -8.12 9.46
C LEU A 171 -5.40 -8.73 9.67
N MET A 172 -6.05 -9.11 8.58
CA MET A 172 -7.36 -9.76 8.62
C MET A 172 -7.35 -11.11 9.34
N CYS A 173 -6.26 -11.88 9.21
CA CYS A 173 -6.06 -13.12 9.97
C CYS A 173 -5.82 -12.85 11.45
N ARG A 174 -5.04 -11.81 11.78
CA ARG A 174 -4.69 -11.44 13.17
C ARG A 174 -5.92 -11.01 13.99
N THR A 175 -6.77 -10.17 13.42
CA THR A 175 -7.95 -9.62 14.12
C THR A 175 -9.13 -10.59 14.20
N GLY A 176 -9.04 -11.73 13.50
CA GLY A 176 -10.13 -12.70 13.40
C GLY A 176 -11.33 -12.17 12.61
N ILE A 177 -11.20 -11.04 11.91
CA ILE A 177 -12.27 -10.42 11.12
C ILE A 177 -12.77 -11.39 10.04
N LEU A 178 -11.86 -12.08 9.33
CA LEU A 178 -12.25 -13.09 8.33
C LEU A 178 -13.11 -14.22 8.91
N MET A 179 -12.99 -14.50 10.20
CA MET A 179 -13.70 -15.60 10.86
C MET A 179 -15.10 -15.22 11.34
N ARG A 180 -15.36 -13.93 11.64
CA ARG A 180 -16.68 -13.48 12.13
C ARG A 180 -17.71 -13.46 11.00
N ASP A 181 -17.33 -12.93 9.84
CA ASP A 181 -18.25 -12.81 8.70
C ASP A 181 -18.54 -14.17 8.02
N TRP A 182 -17.64 -15.15 8.15
CA TRP A 182 -17.87 -16.51 7.63
C TRP A 182 -19.04 -17.23 8.31
N LYS A 183 -19.34 -16.91 9.57
CA LYS A 183 -20.40 -17.58 10.34
C LYS A 183 -21.83 -17.11 10.00
N GLY A 184 -21.99 -16.11 9.13
CA GLY A 184 -23.30 -15.60 8.71
C GLY A 184 -24.07 -16.50 7.72
N GLY A 185 -23.48 -17.60 7.23
CA GLY A 185 -24.17 -18.61 6.44
C GLY A 185 -24.74 -19.71 7.35
N GLY A 186 -26.06 -19.71 7.56
CA GLY A 186 -26.74 -20.54 8.55
C GLY A 186 -26.32 -22.01 8.62
N SER A 187 -25.90 -22.44 9.81
CA SER A 187 -26.10 -23.82 10.30
C SER A 187 -25.88 -23.90 11.82
N ILE A 188 -27.00 -24.14 12.50
CA ILE A 188 -27.24 -25.00 13.67
C ILE A 188 -25.99 -25.50 14.42
N GLY A 189 -25.86 -25.04 15.66
CA GLY A 189 -25.46 -25.83 16.83
C GLY A 189 -24.27 -26.78 16.68
N GLY A 190 -23.05 -26.26 16.78
CA GLY A 190 -21.86 -27.08 17.02
C GLY A 190 -20.68 -26.25 17.51
N ARG A 191 -20.40 -26.27 18.82
CA ARG A 191 -19.14 -25.74 19.38
C ARG A 191 -17.99 -26.61 18.84
N ARG A 192 -17.30 -26.14 17.81
CA ARG A 192 -15.95 -26.63 17.47
C ARG A 192 -14.93 -25.64 18.00
N SER A 193 -14.14 -26.10 18.95
CA SER A 193 -12.84 -25.52 19.29
C SER A 193 -11.94 -25.64 18.05
N TRP A 194 -11.36 -24.53 17.60
CA TRP A 194 -10.38 -24.53 16.53
C TRP A 194 -9.01 -24.20 17.12
N ASN A 195 -8.09 -25.14 17.00
CA ASN A 195 -6.67 -24.91 17.23
C ASN A 195 -6.17 -23.83 16.27
N THR A 196 -5.40 -22.88 16.80
CA THR A 196 -4.79 -21.69 16.16
C THR A 196 -3.71 -22.02 15.11
N GLY A 197 -3.78 -23.18 14.47
CA GLY A 197 -2.85 -23.60 13.43
C GLY A 197 -3.12 -22.93 12.08
N CYS A 198 -2.91 -21.61 11.98
CA CYS A 198 -2.76 -20.93 10.70
C CYS A 198 -1.42 -21.34 10.05
N ARG A 199 -1.29 -22.61 9.64
CA ARG A 199 -0.09 -23.10 8.95
C ARG A 199 -0.24 -22.81 7.45
N LYS A 200 0.68 -21.97 6.95
CA LYS A 200 0.93 -21.65 5.54
C LYS A 200 -0.33 -21.29 4.74
N LEU A 201 -0.69 -20.01 4.77
CA LEU A 201 -1.40 -19.43 3.61
C LEU A 201 -0.38 -19.34 2.47
N GLN A 202 -0.24 -20.44 1.73
CA GLN A 202 0.63 -20.47 0.57
C GLN A 202 -0.11 -19.71 -0.54
N VAL A 203 0.25 -18.45 -0.73
CA VAL A 203 -0.09 -17.74 -1.97
C VAL A 203 0.61 -18.50 -3.07
N LEU A 204 -0.10 -19.44 -3.69
CA LEU A 204 0.40 -20.19 -4.83
C LEU A 204 0.53 -19.20 -5.99
N LEU A 205 1.75 -18.70 -6.17
CA LEU A 205 2.21 -18.19 -7.45
C LEU A 205 2.27 -19.41 -8.38
N SER A 206 1.15 -19.75 -9.01
CA SER A 206 1.15 -20.82 -10.00
C SER A 206 1.93 -20.32 -11.23
N MET A 207 3.13 -20.86 -11.43
CA MET A 207 3.79 -20.77 -12.74
C MET A 207 3.10 -21.79 -13.65
N GLY A 208 2.26 -21.31 -14.56
CA GLY A 208 1.68 -22.16 -15.59
C GLY A 208 2.73 -22.50 -16.64
N PHE A 209 3.28 -23.72 -16.60
CA PHE A 209 4.00 -24.29 -17.74
C PHE A 209 2.98 -25.04 -18.61
N SER A 210 2.63 -24.45 -19.75
CA SER A 210 1.99 -25.20 -20.83
C SER A 210 3.09 -25.86 -21.65
N ALA A 211 3.29 -27.17 -21.45
CA ALA A 211 4.15 -27.99 -22.29
C ALA A 211 3.46 -28.21 -23.64
N GLY A 212 3.85 -27.41 -24.64
CA GLY A 212 3.65 -27.76 -26.04
C GLY A 212 4.81 -28.63 -26.49
N THR A 213 4.53 -29.88 -26.84
CA THR A 213 5.51 -30.80 -27.43
C THR A 213 5.83 -30.35 -28.85
N ASN A 214 6.98 -29.70 -29.05
CA ASN A 214 7.79 -29.87 -30.26
C ASN A 214 9.22 -29.37 -30.02
N CYS A 215 10.17 -30.18 -30.47
CA CYS A 215 11.59 -30.12 -30.16
C CYS A 215 12.28 -28.91 -30.81
N ASP A 216 12.97 -28.10 -30.00
CA ASP A 216 14.15 -27.33 -30.43
C ASP A 216 15.01 -26.99 -29.19
N PRO A 217 16.35 -27.25 -29.18
CA PRO A 217 17.19 -27.10 -28.00
C PRO A 217 17.82 -25.71 -27.96
N SER A 218 17.01 -24.67 -27.71
CA SER A 218 17.44 -23.32 -27.35
C SER A 218 16.18 -22.58 -26.88
N PHE A 219 16.28 -21.75 -25.85
CA PHE A 219 15.18 -20.98 -25.23
C PHE A 219 14.40 -21.68 -24.09
N CYS A 220 14.89 -21.48 -22.87
CA CYS A 220 14.04 -21.42 -21.69
C CYS A 220 13.43 -20.00 -21.61
N LEU A 221 12.15 -19.84 -21.96
CA LEU A 221 11.37 -18.63 -21.67
C LEU A 221 10.75 -18.77 -20.27
N PHE A 222 11.05 -17.83 -19.39
CA PHE A 222 10.49 -17.77 -18.04
C PHE A 222 9.01 -17.38 -18.09
N GLY A 223 8.18 -18.17 -17.42
CA GLY A 223 6.73 -18.04 -17.38
C GLY A 223 6.21 -16.74 -16.74
N THR A 224 5.00 -16.37 -17.13
CA THR A 224 4.21 -15.31 -16.50
C THR A 224 3.89 -15.70 -15.04
N THR A 225 4.11 -14.77 -14.11
CA THR A 225 3.66 -14.96 -12.73
C THR A 225 2.23 -14.44 -12.63
N SER A 226 1.27 -15.33 -12.40
CA SER A 226 -0.09 -14.95 -12.00
C SER A 226 -0.24 -15.17 -10.51
N VAL A 227 -0.67 -14.15 -9.77
CA VAL A 227 -1.09 -14.32 -8.36
C VAL A 227 -2.49 -14.91 -8.38
N VAL A 228 -2.61 -16.23 -8.30
CA VAL A 228 -3.90 -16.90 -8.10
C VAL A 228 -4.09 -17.14 -6.62
N VAL A 229 -4.76 -16.20 -5.95
CA VAL A 229 -5.27 -16.46 -4.59
C VAL A 229 -6.48 -17.39 -4.73
N LYS A 230 -6.26 -18.71 -4.68
CA LYS A 230 -7.34 -19.69 -4.67
C LYS A 230 -7.98 -19.71 -3.27
N VAL A 231 -8.88 -18.77 -3.04
CA VAL A 231 -9.79 -18.81 -1.89
C VAL A 231 -10.93 -19.75 -2.27
N ASN A 232 -11.11 -20.87 -1.55
CA ASN A 232 -12.28 -21.71 -1.73
C ASN A 232 -13.54 -20.85 -1.52
N ARG A 233 -14.43 -20.83 -2.53
CA ARG A 233 -15.51 -19.84 -2.74
C ARG A 233 -16.12 -19.30 -1.42
N PRO A 234 -15.92 -18.02 -1.07
CA PRO A 234 -16.69 -17.40 0.00
C PRO A 234 -18.10 -17.05 -0.51
N PRO A 235 -19.13 -17.03 0.36
CA PRO A 235 -20.45 -16.53 0.00
C PRO A 235 -20.38 -15.03 -0.36
N ARG A 236 -21.21 -14.62 -1.34
CA ARG A 236 -21.20 -13.29 -1.98
C ARG A 236 -21.45 -12.10 -1.04
N SER A 237 -21.89 -12.32 0.21
CA SER A 237 -22.26 -11.27 1.18
C SER A 237 -21.11 -10.72 2.04
N ILE A 238 -19.98 -11.43 2.16
CA ILE A 238 -18.88 -11.09 3.10
C ILE A 238 -18.00 -9.93 2.59
N VAL A 239 -18.11 -9.57 1.31
CA VAL A 239 -17.28 -8.53 0.67
C VAL A 239 -17.95 -7.15 0.70
N HIS A 240 -19.11 -6.98 1.35
CA HIS A 240 -19.84 -5.70 1.30
C HIS A 240 -19.53 -4.75 2.47
N THR A 241 -19.32 -5.25 3.68
CA THR A 241 -19.29 -4.39 4.88
C THR A 241 -17.91 -3.76 5.14
N ILE A 242 -16.82 -4.48 4.88
CA ILE A 242 -15.44 -3.96 5.02
C ILE A 242 -14.86 -3.51 3.67
N TRP A 243 -15.53 -3.87 2.57
CA TRP A 243 -14.96 -3.91 1.23
C TRP A 243 -15.74 -3.12 0.16
N GLY A 244 -16.83 -2.42 0.51
CA GLY A 244 -17.61 -1.64 -0.47
C GLY A 244 -16.76 -0.67 -1.29
N SER A 245 -15.87 0.08 -0.62
CA SER A 245 -14.89 0.97 -1.28
C SER A 245 -13.56 0.24 -1.61
N LYS A 246 -13.07 -0.63 -0.72
CA LYS A 246 -11.74 -1.24 -0.85
C LYS A 246 -11.63 -2.41 -1.84
N ARG A 247 -12.75 -3.01 -2.28
CA ARG A 247 -12.73 -4.06 -3.32
C ARG A 247 -12.23 -3.54 -4.66
N SER A 248 -12.68 -2.34 -5.02
CA SER A 248 -12.19 -1.62 -6.20
C SER A 248 -10.67 -1.45 -6.09
N PHE A 249 -10.23 -0.95 -4.95
CA PHE A 249 -8.83 -0.68 -4.65
C PHE A 249 -7.94 -1.92 -4.75
N VAL A 250 -8.27 -3.02 -4.06
CA VAL A 250 -7.47 -4.26 -4.14
C VAL A 250 -7.44 -4.82 -5.56
N ARG A 251 -8.56 -4.76 -6.30
CA ARG A 251 -8.61 -5.22 -7.69
C ARG A 251 -7.72 -4.35 -8.60
N LYS A 252 -7.73 -3.04 -8.42
CA LYS A 252 -6.86 -2.12 -9.18
C LYS A 252 -5.40 -2.26 -8.79
N MET A 253 -5.08 -2.46 -7.52
CA MET A 253 -3.73 -2.76 -7.05
C MET A 253 -3.18 -4.03 -7.70
N LEU A 254 -3.97 -5.11 -7.74
CA LEU A 254 -3.59 -6.35 -8.41
C LEU A 254 -3.41 -6.14 -9.93
N PHE A 255 -4.29 -5.36 -10.55
CA PHE A 255 -4.18 -5.02 -11.97
C PHE A 255 -2.92 -4.18 -12.26
N GLN A 256 -2.63 -3.20 -11.42
CA GLN A 256 -1.44 -2.35 -11.54
C GLN A 256 -0.16 -3.14 -11.30
N ALA A 257 -0.13 -4.02 -10.30
CA ALA A 257 0.99 -4.92 -10.06
C ALA A 257 1.25 -5.81 -11.29
N HIS A 258 0.20 -6.38 -11.88
CA HIS A 258 0.31 -7.18 -13.10
C HIS A 258 0.80 -6.35 -14.31
N ARG A 259 0.32 -5.11 -14.44
CA ARG A 259 0.79 -4.18 -15.50
C ARG A 259 2.27 -3.84 -15.34
N ASN A 260 2.70 -3.46 -14.14
CA ASN A 260 4.09 -3.13 -13.85
C ASN A 260 5.01 -4.32 -14.14
N GLN A 261 4.58 -5.52 -13.74
CA GLN A 261 5.32 -6.74 -14.02
C GLN A 261 5.45 -7.00 -15.54
N ARG A 262 4.38 -6.80 -16.30
CA ARG A 262 4.39 -6.96 -17.76
C ARG A 262 5.31 -5.95 -18.45
N GLU A 263 5.27 -4.68 -18.04
CA GLU A 263 6.13 -3.63 -18.59
C GLU A 263 7.61 -3.91 -18.30
N GLU A 264 7.93 -4.42 -17.10
CA GLU A 264 9.30 -4.82 -16.75
C GLU A 264 9.79 -6.02 -17.57
N GLN A 265 8.93 -7.01 -17.82
CA GLN A 265 9.27 -8.12 -18.72
C GLN A 265 9.57 -7.65 -20.15
N LEU A 266 8.78 -6.71 -20.68
CA LEU A 266 9.00 -6.14 -22.01
C LEU A 266 10.32 -5.35 -22.09
N ARG A 267 10.66 -4.59 -21.05
CA ARG A 267 11.97 -3.90 -20.97
C ARG A 267 13.14 -4.88 -21.02
N LYS A 268 13.07 -5.97 -20.24
CA LYS A 268 14.12 -7.01 -20.23
C LYS A 268 14.27 -7.71 -21.59
N LEU A 269 13.18 -7.90 -22.34
CA LEU A 269 13.23 -8.47 -23.69
C LEU A 269 13.89 -7.52 -24.70
N ASN A 270 13.57 -6.22 -24.66
CA ASN A 270 14.15 -5.22 -25.56
C ASN A 270 15.65 -5.01 -25.35
N ILE A 271 16.15 -5.09 -24.11
CA ILE A 271 17.58 -5.00 -23.82
C ILE A 271 18.34 -6.19 -24.42
N LYS A 272 17.74 -7.39 -24.41
CA LYS A 272 18.36 -8.59 -24.98
C LYS A 272 18.40 -8.56 -26.52
N SER A 273 17.34 -8.10 -27.18
CA SER A 273 17.31 -8.02 -28.66
C SER A 273 18.24 -6.94 -29.22
N GLY A 274 18.40 -5.81 -28.52
CA GLY A 274 19.30 -4.72 -28.96
C GLY A 274 20.79 -5.06 -28.93
N ARG A 275 21.23 -6.10 -28.18
CA ARG A 275 22.63 -6.53 -28.15
C ARG A 275 23.05 -7.40 -29.34
N SER A 276 22.10 -7.90 -30.16
CA SER A 276 22.40 -8.84 -31.24
C SER A 276 22.78 -8.18 -32.58
N ILE A 277 22.67 -6.85 -32.72
CA ILE A 277 22.76 -6.17 -34.03
C ILE A 277 24.11 -5.43 -34.24
N ARG A 278 25.06 -5.47 -33.28
CA ARG A 278 26.36 -4.75 -33.39
C ARG A 278 27.60 -5.63 -33.58
N SER A 279 27.45 -6.85 -34.09
CA SER A 279 28.57 -7.70 -34.46
C SER A 279 28.48 -8.10 -35.93
N SER A 280 28.73 -7.15 -36.83
CA SER A 280 29.02 -7.38 -38.25
C SER A 280 29.83 -6.20 -38.77
#